data_AF-A0A927YYP2-F1
#
_entry.id   AF-A0A927YYP2-F1
#
_cell.length_a   1.000
_cell.length_b   1.000
_cell.length_c   1.000
_cell.angle_alpha   90.00
_cell.angle_beta   90.00
_cell.angle_gamma   90.00
#
_symmetry.space_group_name_H-M   'P 1'
#
loop_
_entity.id
_entity.type
_entity.pdbx_description
1 polymer ?
#
loop_
_entity_poly.entity_id
_entity_poly.type
_entity_poly.pdbx_seq_one_letter_code
_entity_poly.pdbx_strand_id
1 'polypeptide(L)'
;MTIGERIKNIRKAKKISVEFLAKELGVSKTTIYRYEDSTIEKIPVKIFDRLCILLDVTPAELMGNKSTHSEKTELPTEFRNARDAMEFILKTPTLAAYGGYNPDNMSDETIVDFANEILQQLKLVSYKYKNISPGDDI
;
A
#
# COMPACT_ATOMS: atom_id res chain seq x y z
N MET A 1 -6.18 19.80 5.77
CA MET A 1 -4.75 19.83 6.15
C MET A 1 -3.92 19.99 4.89
N THR A 2 -3.27 21.14 4.72
CA THR A 2 -2.38 21.41 3.58
C THR A 2 -1.07 20.63 3.73
N ILE A 3 -0.27 20.55 2.66
CA ILE A 3 1.07 19.94 2.68
C ILE A 3 1.95 20.63 3.74
N GLY A 4 1.94 21.97 3.78
CA GLY A 4 2.69 22.75 4.77
C GLY A 4 2.35 22.41 6.21
N GLU A 5 1.05 22.34 6.51
CA GLU A 5 0.57 21.92 7.83
C GLU A 5 1.03 20.50 8.18
N ARG A 6 1.06 19.57 7.20
CA ARG A 6 1.57 18.20 7.41
C ARG A 6 3.06 18.21 7.76
N ILE A 7 3.86 18.94 6.98
CA ILE A 7 5.31 19.10 7.21
C ILE A 7 5.54 19.56 8.66
N LYS A 8 4.84 20.61 9.08
CA LYS A 8 4.94 21.17 10.44
C LYS A 8 4.57 20.16 11.51
N ASN A 9 3.48 19.44 11.32
CA ASN A 9 2.98 18.46 12.28
C ASN A 9 3.93 17.27 12.43
N ILE A 10 4.39 16.70 11.33
CA ILE A 10 5.34 15.56 11.32
C ILE A 10 6.66 15.99 11.95
N ARG A 11 7.19 17.15 11.56
CA ARG A 11 8.44 17.69 12.11
C ARG A 11 8.35 17.83 13.64
N LYS A 12 7.27 18.44 14.15
CA LYS A 12 7.04 18.60 15.60
C LYS A 12 6.89 17.25 16.31
N ALA A 13 6.14 16.31 15.74
CA ALA A 13 5.97 14.98 16.30
C ALA A 13 7.30 14.22 16.41
N LYS A 14 8.17 14.33 15.39
CA LYS A 14 9.51 13.74 15.38
C LYS A 14 10.57 14.59 16.09
N LYS A 15 10.18 15.70 16.75
CA LYS A 15 11.08 16.65 17.45
C LYS A 15 12.24 17.17 16.58
N ILE A 16 12.01 17.30 15.28
CA ILE A 16 12.98 17.86 14.34
C ILE A 16 12.93 19.40 14.40
N SER A 17 14.08 20.07 14.45
CA SER A 17 14.14 21.53 14.46
C SER A 17 14.05 22.12 13.05
N VAL A 18 13.60 23.37 12.95
CA VAL A 18 13.58 24.10 11.67
C VAL A 18 14.99 24.36 11.18
N GLU A 19 15.91 24.62 12.12
CA GLU A 19 17.35 24.75 11.92
C GLU A 19 17.93 23.54 11.18
N PHE A 20 17.56 22.33 11.62
CA PHE A 20 18.05 21.09 11.03
C PHE A 20 17.57 20.94 9.59
N LEU A 21 16.26 21.08 9.34
CA LEU A 21 15.72 20.98 7.97
C LEU A 21 16.34 22.03 7.05
N ALA A 22 16.47 23.27 7.51
CA ALA A 22 17.07 24.35 6.73
C ALA A 22 18.51 24.00 6.30
N LYS A 23 19.31 23.48 7.24
CA LYS A 23 20.69 23.05 6.98
C LYS A 23 20.75 21.92 5.95
N GLU A 24 19.99 20.85 6.15
CA GLU A 24 20.05 19.64 5.29
C GLU A 24 19.46 19.87 3.88
N LEU A 25 18.50 20.79 3.77
CA LEU A 25 17.89 21.17 2.49
C LEU A 25 18.67 22.29 1.77
N GLY A 26 19.64 22.93 2.43
CA GLY A 26 20.39 24.05 1.86
C GLY A 26 19.53 25.29 1.62
N VAL A 27 18.57 25.56 2.51
CA VAL A 27 17.65 26.71 2.43
C VAL A 27 17.65 27.51 3.74
N SER A 28 17.05 28.70 3.72
CA SER A 28 16.94 29.51 4.95
C SER A 28 15.87 28.97 5.91
N LYS A 29 15.97 29.26 7.22
CA LYS A 29 14.91 28.94 8.19
C LYS A 29 13.56 29.56 7.77
N THR A 30 13.60 30.79 7.27
CA THR A 30 12.43 31.51 6.75
C THR A 30 11.76 30.72 5.63
N THR A 31 12.53 30.10 4.74
CA THR A 31 12.00 29.25 3.66
C THR A 31 11.24 28.05 4.21
N ILE A 32 11.77 27.39 5.25
CA ILE A 32 11.08 26.27 5.90
C ILE A 32 9.77 26.72 6.56
N TYR A 33 9.77 27.85 7.27
CA TYR A 33 8.54 28.40 7.84
C TYR A 33 7.49 28.69 6.74
N ARG A 34 7.93 29.25 5.60
CA ARG A 34 7.07 29.52 4.44
C ARG A 34 6.53 28.26 3.75
N TYR A 35 7.25 27.14 3.85
CA TYR A 35 6.71 25.84 3.45
C TYR A 35 5.66 25.37 4.46
N GLU A 36 5.94 25.47 5.76
CA GLU A 36 5.07 25.01 6.84
C GLU A 36 3.76 25.79 6.99
N ASP A 37 3.76 27.09 6.68
CA ASP A 37 2.58 27.95 6.68
C ASP A 37 1.87 28.03 5.33
N SER A 38 2.37 27.31 4.32
CA SER A 38 1.86 27.28 2.94
C SER A 38 1.95 28.61 2.18
N THR A 39 2.75 29.58 2.64
CA THR A 39 3.06 30.81 1.86
C THR A 39 3.78 30.47 0.55
N ILE A 40 4.58 29.40 0.53
CA ILE A 40 5.13 28.82 -0.69
C ILE A 40 4.42 27.48 -0.93
N GLU A 41 3.39 27.50 -1.77
CA GLU A 41 2.65 26.29 -2.14
C GLU A 41 3.45 25.35 -3.06
N LYS A 42 4.28 25.92 -3.94
CA LYS A 42 5.07 25.18 -4.92
C LYS A 42 6.47 24.90 -4.38
N ILE A 43 6.62 23.76 -3.72
CA ILE A 43 7.92 23.26 -3.27
C ILE A 43 8.63 22.60 -4.47
N PRO A 44 9.88 22.97 -4.80
CA PRO A 44 10.63 22.29 -5.85
C PRO A 44 10.75 20.80 -5.57
N VAL A 45 10.56 19.95 -6.59
CA VAL A 45 10.52 18.49 -6.45
C VAL A 45 11.75 17.94 -5.70
N LYS A 46 12.95 18.43 -6.04
CA LYS A 46 14.19 18.03 -5.36
C LYS A 46 14.20 18.32 -3.85
N ILE A 47 13.58 19.42 -3.43
CA ILE A 47 13.44 19.78 -2.01
C ILE A 47 12.36 18.93 -1.36
N PHE A 48 11.27 18.68 -2.07
CA PHE A 48 10.17 17.84 -1.61
C PHE A 48 10.62 16.39 -1.36
N ASP A 49 11.39 15.80 -2.28
CA ASP A 49 11.91 14.43 -2.11
C ASP A 49 12.83 14.33 -0.89
N ARG A 50 13.70 15.33 -0.69
CA ARG A 50 14.56 15.39 0.49
C ARG A 50 13.75 15.61 1.77
N LEU A 51 12.69 16.40 1.75
CA LEU A 51 11.78 16.56 2.89
C LEU A 51 11.16 15.21 3.28
N CYS A 52 10.71 14.42 2.30
CA CYS A 52 10.17 13.09 2.56
C CYS A 52 11.20 12.18 3.26
N ILE A 53 12.45 12.20 2.80
CA ILE A 53 13.55 11.42 3.41
C ILE A 53 13.85 11.91 4.84
N LEU A 54 14.02 13.22 5.03
CA LEU A 54 14.38 13.80 6.33
C LEU A 54 13.27 13.65 7.38
N LEU A 55 12.01 13.71 6.94
CA LEU A 55 10.85 13.50 7.78
C LEU A 55 10.48 12.02 7.88
N ASP A 56 11.16 11.13 7.16
CA ASP A 56 10.91 9.68 7.11
C ASP A 56 9.40 9.41 6.91
N VAL A 57 8.90 9.91 5.78
CA VAL A 57 7.52 9.76 5.28
C VAL A 57 7.55 9.60 3.77
N THR A 58 6.51 8.99 3.23
CA THR A 58 6.32 8.87 1.79
C THR A 58 5.74 10.17 1.19
N PRO A 59 5.98 10.43 -0.11
CA PRO A 59 5.28 11.49 -0.85
C PRO A 59 3.77 11.45 -0.69
N ALA A 60 3.17 10.25 -0.67
CA ALA A 60 1.73 10.07 -0.51
C ALA A 60 1.23 10.56 0.85
N GLU A 61 1.90 10.15 1.93
CA GLU A 61 1.56 10.58 3.30
C GLU A 61 1.67 12.10 3.46
N LEU A 62 2.72 12.69 2.88
CA LEU A 62 2.98 14.13 2.95
C LEU A 62 2.00 14.95 2.09
N MET A 63 1.59 14.43 0.93
CA MET A 63 0.53 15.02 0.10
C MET A 63 -0.86 14.81 0.69
N GLY A 64 -0.99 13.89 1.64
CA GLY A 64 -2.27 13.58 2.24
C GLY A 64 -3.15 12.65 1.42
N ASN A 65 -2.57 12.01 0.42
CA ASN A 65 -3.10 10.77 -0.10
C ASN A 65 -2.97 9.78 1.04
N LYS A 66 -4.04 9.60 1.81
CA LYS A 66 -4.15 8.43 2.67
C LYS A 66 -4.02 7.25 1.72
N SER A 67 -2.82 6.67 1.63
CA SER A 67 -2.67 5.32 1.14
C SER A 67 -3.49 4.48 2.10
N THR A 68 -4.74 4.21 1.72
CA THR A 68 -5.52 3.12 2.28
C THR A 68 -4.86 1.83 1.80
N HIS A 69 -3.61 1.58 2.19
CA HIS A 69 -2.90 0.31 2.00
C HIS A 69 -1.69 0.26 2.94
N SER A 70 -2.00 0.17 4.23
CA SER A 70 -1.49 -0.96 5.00
C SER A 70 -2.66 -1.73 5.60
N GLU A 71 -3.71 -1.97 4.82
CA GLU A 71 -4.24 -3.32 4.88
C GLU A 71 -3.10 -4.17 4.33
N LYS A 72 -2.34 -4.81 5.22
CA LYS A 72 -2.07 -6.21 4.94
C LYS A 72 -3.46 -6.75 4.68
N THR A 73 -3.84 -6.95 3.43
CA THR A 73 -5.01 -7.76 3.13
C THR A 73 -4.57 -9.11 3.67
N GLU A 74 -4.86 -9.37 4.95
CA GLU A 74 -4.66 -10.68 5.53
C GLU A 74 -5.56 -11.55 4.67
N LEU A 75 -4.91 -12.29 3.76
CA LEU A 75 -5.61 -13.22 2.91
C LEU A 75 -6.38 -14.14 3.86
N PRO A 76 -7.69 -14.37 3.62
CA PRO A 76 -8.45 -15.24 4.47
C PRO A 76 -7.74 -16.60 4.53
N THR A 77 -7.71 -17.19 5.73
CA THR A 77 -7.19 -18.56 5.89
C THR A 77 -8.12 -19.58 5.25
N GLU A 78 -9.42 -19.26 5.20
CA GLU A 78 -10.51 -19.99 4.56
C GLU A 78 -11.70 -19.04 4.32
N PHE A 79 -12.54 -19.37 3.36
CA PHE A 79 -13.88 -18.80 3.19
C PHE A 79 -14.89 -19.61 4.01
N ARG A 80 -15.83 -18.91 4.65
CA ARG A 80 -16.89 -19.52 5.48
C ARG A 80 -18.30 -19.22 4.99
N ASN A 81 -18.43 -18.42 3.94
CA ASN A 81 -19.71 -18.05 3.37
C ASN A 81 -19.59 -17.90 1.84
N ALA A 82 -20.69 -18.19 1.16
CA ALA A 82 -20.72 -18.23 -0.30
C ALA A 82 -20.48 -16.86 -0.94
N ARG A 83 -20.85 -15.76 -0.26
CA ARG A 83 -20.67 -14.41 -0.79
C ARG A 83 -19.19 -14.07 -0.97
N ASP A 84 -18.39 -14.26 0.09
CA ASP A 84 -16.96 -13.94 0.04
C ASP A 84 -16.20 -14.91 -0.87
N ALA A 85 -16.60 -16.19 -0.85
CA ALA A 85 -16.09 -17.22 -1.75
C ALA A 85 -16.36 -16.90 -3.23
N MET A 86 -17.59 -16.47 -3.54
CA MET A 86 -17.99 -16.05 -4.88
C MET A 86 -17.20 -14.83 -5.33
N GLU A 87 -17.03 -13.83 -4.46
CA GLU A 87 -16.25 -12.64 -4.77
C GLU A 87 -14.79 -12.99 -5.15
N PHE A 88 -14.18 -13.94 -4.43
CA PHE A 88 -12.85 -14.46 -4.73
C PHE A 88 -12.80 -15.19 -6.09
N ILE A 89 -13.77 -16.06 -6.37
CA ILE A 89 -13.87 -16.80 -7.63
C ILE A 89 -14.01 -15.83 -8.81
N LEU A 90 -14.90 -14.84 -8.71
CA LEU A 90 -15.16 -13.86 -9.77
C LEU A 90 -13.97 -12.94 -10.05
N LYS A 91 -13.16 -12.64 -9.03
CA LYS A 91 -11.90 -11.88 -9.19
C LYS A 91 -10.78 -12.70 -9.84
N THR A 92 -11.01 -13.99 -10.10
CA THR A 92 -10.01 -14.91 -10.70
C THR A 92 -10.48 -15.38 -12.09
N PRO A 93 -10.43 -14.51 -13.12
CA PRO A 93 -11.01 -14.80 -14.44
C PRO A 93 -10.36 -15.99 -15.15
N THR A 94 -9.14 -16.37 -14.77
CA THR A 94 -8.46 -17.56 -15.29
C THR A 94 -9.21 -18.85 -14.97
N LEU A 95 -9.89 -18.94 -13.83
CA LEU A 95 -10.66 -20.13 -13.50
C LEU A 95 -11.76 -20.34 -14.55
N ALA A 96 -12.49 -19.28 -14.92
CA ALA A 96 -13.58 -19.36 -15.88
C ALA A 96 -13.06 -19.74 -17.27
N ALA A 97 -11.90 -19.20 -17.64
CA ALA A 97 -11.22 -19.51 -18.91
C ALA A 97 -10.79 -20.98 -19.02
N TYR A 98 -10.35 -21.61 -17.93
CA TYR A 98 -9.94 -23.02 -17.94
C TYR A 98 -11.09 -24.02 -17.75
N GLY A 99 -12.07 -23.70 -16.91
CA GLY A 99 -13.03 -24.70 -16.40
C GLY A 99 -14.49 -24.51 -16.80
N GLY A 100 -14.88 -23.34 -17.35
CA GLY A 100 -16.26 -23.09 -17.78
C GLY A 100 -17.32 -23.30 -16.70
N TYR A 101 -16.95 -23.19 -15.41
CA TYR A 101 -17.90 -23.37 -14.31
C TYR A 101 -18.96 -22.28 -14.35
N ASN A 102 -20.17 -22.64 -13.91
CA ASN A 102 -21.25 -21.69 -13.71
C ASN A 102 -21.61 -21.64 -12.22
N PRO A 103 -21.22 -20.57 -11.49
CA PRO A 103 -21.52 -20.45 -10.07
C PRO A 103 -23.01 -20.43 -9.74
N ASP A 104 -23.86 -20.01 -10.68
CA ASP A 104 -25.32 -19.97 -10.50
C ASP A 104 -25.93 -21.37 -10.34
N ASN A 105 -25.21 -22.41 -10.77
CA ASN A 105 -25.61 -23.80 -10.68
C ASN A 105 -25.05 -24.53 -9.44
N MET A 106 -24.32 -23.82 -8.57
CA MET A 106 -23.66 -24.39 -7.40
C MET A 106 -24.41 -24.01 -6.12
N SER A 107 -24.44 -24.92 -5.14
CA SER A 107 -24.94 -24.56 -3.80
C SER A 107 -23.92 -23.66 -3.09
N ASP A 108 -24.39 -22.92 -2.09
CA ASP A 108 -23.53 -22.10 -1.23
C ASP A 108 -22.36 -22.89 -0.63
N GLU A 109 -22.61 -24.13 -0.21
CA GLU A 109 -21.58 -25.05 0.30
C GLU A 109 -20.54 -25.39 -0.78
N THR A 110 -21.00 -25.75 -1.99
CA THR A 110 -20.10 -26.03 -3.11
C THR A 110 -19.26 -24.82 -3.52
N ILE A 111 -19.83 -23.61 -3.47
CA ILE A 111 -19.10 -22.36 -3.77
C ILE A 111 -17.98 -22.14 -2.74
N VAL A 112 -18.27 -22.37 -1.45
CA VAL A 112 -17.29 -22.26 -0.37
C VAL A 112 -16.18 -23.30 -0.51
N ASP A 113 -16.52 -24.56 -0.74
CA ASP A 113 -15.55 -25.64 -0.92
C ASP A 113 -14.64 -25.36 -2.12
N PHE A 114 -15.23 -24.99 -3.25
CA PHE A 114 -14.48 -24.67 -4.46
C PHE A 114 -13.51 -23.50 -4.24
N ALA A 115 -13.95 -22.41 -3.60
CA ALA A 115 -13.08 -21.29 -3.29
C ALA A 115 -11.92 -21.68 -2.35
N ASN A 116 -12.19 -22.52 -1.35
CA ASN A 116 -11.18 -23.00 -0.40
C ASN A 116 -10.16 -23.93 -1.06
N GLU A 117 -10.57 -24.80 -1.99
CA GLU A 117 -9.65 -25.64 -2.76
C GLU A 117 -8.66 -24.80 -3.59
N ILE A 118 -9.17 -23.79 -4.30
CA ILE A 118 -8.31 -22.88 -5.09
C ILE A 118 -7.36 -22.11 -4.19
N LEU A 119 -7.86 -21.57 -3.07
CA LEU A 119 -7.04 -20.85 -2.09
C LEU A 119 -5.89 -21.71 -1.57
N GLN A 120 -6.15 -22.98 -1.26
CA GLN A 120 -5.11 -23.93 -0.83
C GLN A 120 -4.07 -24.20 -1.92
N GLN A 121 -4.50 -24.39 -3.17
CA GLN A 121 -3.58 -24.58 -4.30
C GLN A 121 -2.66 -23.36 -4.50
N LEU A 122 -3.22 -22.15 -4.48
CA LEU A 122 -2.44 -20.91 -4.58
C LEU A 122 -1.43 -20.77 -3.45
N LYS A 123 -1.80 -21.14 -2.22
CA LYS A 123 -0.91 -21.13 -1.06
C LYS A 123 0.25 -22.11 -1.22
N LEU A 124 -0.01 -23.33 -1.65
CA LEU A 124 1.02 -24.34 -1.91
C LEU A 124 2.02 -23.88 -2.97
N VAL A 125 1.52 -23.37 -4.10
CA VAL A 125 2.36 -22.84 -5.17
C VAL A 125 3.17 -21.66 -4.65
N SER A 126 2.56 -20.69 -3.97
CA SER A 126 3.26 -19.52 -3.44
C SER A 126 4.41 -19.91 -2.51
N TYR A 127 4.24 -20.91 -1.65
CA TYR A 127 5.33 -21.39 -0.79
C TYR A 127 6.42 -22.12 -1.55
N LYS A 128 6.07 -22.88 -2.60
CA LYS A 128 7.07 -23.55 -3.44
C LYS A 128 8.07 -22.57 -4.05
N TYR A 129 7.62 -21.37 -4.44
CA TYR A 129 8.47 -20.36 -5.08
C TYR A 129 8.98 -19.25 -4.14
N LYS A 130 8.65 -19.31 -2.83
CA LYS A 130 8.93 -18.22 -1.88
C LYS A 130 10.42 -17.89 -1.73
N ASN A 131 11.30 -18.88 -1.86
CA ASN A 131 12.73 -18.74 -1.56
C ASN A 131 13.63 -19.02 -2.78
N ILE A 132 13.09 -18.94 -4.00
CA ILE A 132 13.88 -19.16 -5.21
C ILE A 132 14.66 -17.87 -5.51
N SER A 133 15.98 -17.99 -5.67
CA SER A 133 16.84 -16.89 -6.08
C SER A 133 17.01 -16.90 -7.61
N PRO A 134 17.25 -15.73 -8.25
CA PRO A 134 17.57 -15.70 -9.68
C PRO A 134 18.84 -16.53 -9.95
N GLY A 135 18.69 -17.68 -10.64
CA GLY A 135 19.77 -18.62 -10.95
C GLY A 135 19.60 -20.04 -10.38
N ASP A 136 18.59 -20.28 -9.54
CA ASP A 136 18.27 -21.61 -8.98
C ASP A 136 17.36 -22.45 -9.92
N ASP A 137 16.95 -21.90 -11.06
CA ASP A 137 16.14 -22.61 -12.07
C ASP A 137 17.05 -23.51 -12.93
N ILE A 138 16.90 -24.84 -12.80
CA ILE A 138 17.52 -25.86 -13.68
C ILE A 138 16.60 -26.14 -14.86
#